data_AF-A0A5E7A434-F1
#
_entry.id   AF-A0A5E7A434-F1
#
_cell.length_a   1.000
_cell.length_b   1.000
_cell.length_c   1.000
_cell.angle_alpha   90.00
_cell.angle_beta   90.00
_cell.angle_gamma   90.00
#
_symmetry.space_group_name_H-M   'P 1'
#
loop_
_entity.id
_entity.type
_entity.pdbx_description
1 polymer ?
#
loop_
_entity_poly.entity_id
_entity_poly.type
_entity_poly.pdbx_seq_one_letter_code
_entity_poly.pdbx_strand_id
1 'polypeptide(L)'
;MFSRNKLVPELMVADIKQSLDFWTSLIGFRVAYERPEVGFAYLDLDGAQVMLEQYDPLEGQWVTGVLEAPLGRGINLQIAVDLVEPILQRLASVQWPLFRTCEEVWYRADSVEVGQREFLVQDPDGYLVRLVQSLGERACRL
;
A
#
# COMPACT_ATOMS: atom_id res chain seq x y z
N MET A 1 -21.82 4.07 -6.99
CA MET A 1 -21.02 4.44 -8.19
C MET A 1 -19.57 4.40 -7.78
N PHE A 2 -18.71 3.69 -8.53
CA PHE A 2 -17.28 3.62 -8.22
C PHE A 2 -16.65 5.00 -8.44
N SER A 3 -16.13 5.62 -7.38
CA SER A 3 -15.46 6.93 -7.46
C SER A 3 -13.97 6.71 -7.68
N ARG A 4 -13.42 7.26 -8.76
CA ARG A 4 -11.99 7.13 -9.07
C ARG A 4 -11.20 8.25 -8.41
N ASN A 5 -10.10 7.89 -7.75
CA ASN A 5 -9.13 8.85 -7.26
C ASN A 5 -8.42 9.56 -8.40
N LYS A 6 -8.00 10.81 -8.12
CA LYS A 6 -7.22 11.62 -9.07
C LYS A 6 -5.76 11.15 -9.18
N LEU A 7 -5.26 10.47 -8.15
CA LEU A 7 -3.93 9.86 -8.12
C LEU A 7 -4.11 8.39 -7.74
N VAL A 8 -3.66 7.49 -8.61
CA VAL A 8 -3.73 6.05 -8.41
C VAL A 8 -2.39 5.49 -8.87
N PRO A 9 -1.54 4.97 -7.96
CA PRO A 9 -0.34 4.28 -8.37
C PRO A 9 -0.71 2.97 -9.07
N GLU A 10 0.04 2.65 -10.13
CA GLU A 10 0.02 1.36 -10.79
C GLU A 10 1.35 0.66 -10.48
N LEU A 11 1.26 -0.53 -9.89
CA LEU A 11 2.39 -1.32 -9.45
C LEU A 11 2.55 -2.51 -10.38
N MET A 12 3.73 -2.60 -10.97
CA MET A 12 4.13 -3.73 -11.78
C MET A 12 4.58 -4.86 -10.85
N VAL A 13 3.97 -6.04 -10.96
CA VAL A 13 4.19 -7.15 -10.04
C VAL A 13 4.70 -8.39 -10.76
N ALA A 14 5.54 -9.20 -10.13
CA ALA A 14 6.07 -10.41 -10.75
C ALA A 14 5.01 -11.53 -10.82
N ASP A 15 4.13 -11.61 -9.82
CA ASP A 15 3.05 -12.58 -9.73
C ASP A 15 1.79 -11.91 -9.20
N ILE A 16 0.77 -11.79 -10.07
CA ILE A 16 -0.47 -11.11 -9.72
C ILE A 16 -1.26 -11.85 -8.63
N LYS A 17 -1.15 -13.19 -8.55
CA LYS A 17 -1.90 -13.97 -7.56
C LYS A 17 -1.31 -13.77 -6.16
N GLN A 18 0.02 -13.82 -6.06
CA GLN A 18 0.71 -13.54 -4.79
C GLN A 18 0.47 -12.10 -4.33
N SER A 19 0.50 -11.16 -5.27
CA SER A 19 0.20 -9.76 -4.98
C SER A 19 -1.25 -9.56 -4.53
N LEU A 20 -2.22 -10.14 -5.25
CA LEU A 20 -3.63 -10.06 -4.86
C LEU A 20 -3.86 -10.65 -3.46
N ASP A 21 -3.22 -11.77 -3.10
CA ASP A 21 -3.35 -12.32 -1.75
C ASP A 21 -2.81 -11.36 -0.69
N PHE A 22 -1.63 -10.77 -0.90
CA PHE A 22 -1.10 -9.76 0.02
C PHE A 22 -2.04 -8.56 0.15
N TRP A 23 -2.40 -7.93 -0.97
CA TRP A 23 -3.17 -6.68 -0.96
C TRP A 23 -4.60 -6.89 -0.46
N THR A 24 -5.24 -8.03 -0.77
CA THR A 24 -6.63 -8.30 -0.36
C THR A 24 -6.74 -9.03 0.96
N SER A 25 -6.09 -10.18 1.11
CA SER A 25 -6.20 -11.02 2.32
C SER A 25 -5.46 -10.41 3.50
N LEU A 26 -4.28 -9.81 3.30
CA LEU A 26 -3.46 -9.29 4.40
C LEU A 26 -3.78 -7.81 4.68
N ILE A 27 -3.68 -6.95 3.66
CA ILE A 27 -3.93 -5.51 3.84
C ILE A 27 -5.41 -5.19 3.94
N GLY A 28 -6.29 -5.89 3.21
CA GLY A 28 -7.74 -5.74 3.30
C GLY A 28 -8.39 -5.01 2.13
N PHE A 29 -7.64 -4.75 1.04
CA PHE A 29 -8.25 -4.21 -0.18
C PHE A 29 -9.30 -5.17 -0.75
N ARG A 30 -10.26 -4.62 -1.48
CA ARG A 30 -11.16 -5.37 -2.36
C ARG A 30 -10.78 -5.15 -3.82
N VAL A 31 -11.03 -6.15 -4.65
CA VAL A 31 -10.98 -5.99 -6.11
C VAL A 31 -12.21 -5.19 -6.54
N ALA A 32 -12.00 -4.00 -7.09
CA ALA A 32 -13.05 -3.19 -7.69
C ALA A 32 -13.43 -3.70 -9.07
N TYR A 33 -12.42 -4.07 -9.87
CA TYR A 33 -12.56 -4.83 -11.12
C TYR A 33 -11.19 -5.38 -11.54
N GLU A 34 -11.19 -6.41 -12.39
CA GLU A 34 -9.98 -7.06 -12.87
C GLU A 34 -10.11 -7.45 -14.34
N ARG A 35 -8.96 -7.69 -14.97
CA ARG A 35 -8.82 -8.26 -16.31
C ARG A 35 -7.85 -9.45 -16.19
N PRO A 36 -8.34 -10.62 -15.73
CA PRO A 36 -7.48 -11.77 -15.46
C PRO A 36 -6.70 -12.23 -16.70
N GLU A 37 -7.25 -12.04 -17.89
CA GLU A 37 -6.64 -12.40 -19.18
C GLU A 37 -5.36 -11.63 -19.51
N VAL A 38 -5.12 -10.48 -18.87
CA VAL A 38 -3.88 -9.68 -18.98
C VAL A 38 -3.20 -9.45 -17.63
N GLY A 39 -3.59 -10.18 -16.59
CA GLY A 39 -2.94 -10.08 -15.27
C GLY A 39 -3.11 -8.72 -14.58
N PHE A 40 -4.25 -8.05 -14.76
CA PHE A 40 -4.51 -6.72 -14.18
C PHE A 40 -5.60 -6.76 -13.11
N ALA A 41 -5.43 -6.00 -12.03
CA ALA A 41 -6.46 -5.74 -11.03
C ALA A 41 -6.47 -4.29 -10.55
N TYR A 42 -7.67 -3.73 -10.37
CA TYR A 42 -7.90 -2.44 -9.74
C TYR A 42 -8.45 -2.66 -8.34
N LEU A 43 -7.74 -2.14 -7.33
CA LEU A 43 -8.04 -2.36 -5.92
C LEU A 43 -8.57 -1.08 -5.26
N ASP A 44 -9.43 -1.27 -4.27
CA ASP A 44 -10.02 -0.21 -3.45
C ASP A 44 -10.01 -0.61 -1.97
N LEU A 45 -9.68 0.33 -1.09
CA LEU A 45 -9.79 0.21 0.36
C LEU A 45 -10.34 1.54 0.90
N ASP A 46 -11.66 1.60 1.08
CA ASP A 46 -12.38 2.79 1.56
C ASP A 46 -12.00 4.09 0.85
N GLY A 47 -11.78 3.99 -0.47
CA GLY A 47 -11.39 5.10 -1.32
C GLY A 47 -9.88 5.27 -1.52
N ALA A 48 -9.00 4.56 -0.80
CA ALA A 48 -7.61 4.39 -1.21
C ALA A 48 -7.53 3.40 -2.38
N GLN A 49 -6.83 3.73 -3.45
CA GLN A 49 -6.87 2.98 -4.71
C GLN A 49 -5.48 2.70 -5.25
N VAL A 50 -5.27 1.47 -5.71
CA VAL A 50 -4.00 0.98 -6.29
C VAL A 50 -4.35 0.07 -7.46
N MET A 51 -3.59 0.15 -8.56
CA MET A 51 -3.65 -0.82 -9.65
C MET A 51 -2.46 -1.77 -9.56
N LEU A 52 -2.69 -3.05 -9.87
CA LEU A 52 -1.67 -4.07 -10.00
C LEU A 52 -1.68 -4.58 -11.44
N GLU A 53 -0.51 -4.68 -12.05
CA GLU A 53 -0.32 -5.23 -13.38
C GLU A 53 0.82 -6.24 -13.37
N GLN A 54 0.56 -7.48 -13.78
CA GLN A 54 1.61 -8.48 -13.90
C GLN A 54 2.61 -8.08 -14.97
N TYR A 55 3.91 -8.16 -14.66
CA TYR A 55 4.95 -7.93 -15.65
C TYR A 55 4.87 -8.98 -16.77
N ASP A 56 4.72 -8.51 -18.01
CA ASP A 56 4.83 -9.29 -19.23
C ASP A 56 5.75 -8.55 -20.25
N PRO A 57 6.93 -9.10 -20.55
CA PRO A 57 7.87 -8.48 -21.49
C PRO A 57 7.35 -8.39 -22.93
N LEU A 58 6.26 -9.08 -23.27
CA LEU A 58 5.66 -9.08 -24.61
C LEU A 58 4.61 -7.98 -24.80
N GLU A 59 4.07 -7.42 -23.71
CA GLU A 59 2.90 -6.52 -23.74
C GLU A 59 3.26 -5.03 -23.79
N GLY A 60 4.53 -4.67 -24.04
CA GLY A 60 4.94 -3.27 -24.25
C GLY A 60 4.66 -2.35 -23.06
N GLN A 61 4.67 -2.92 -21.85
CA GLN A 61 4.36 -2.22 -20.61
C GLN A 61 5.34 -1.07 -20.31
N TRP A 62 4.95 -0.15 -19.42
CA TRP A 62 5.67 1.09 -19.14
C TRP A 62 6.91 0.90 -18.24
N VAL A 63 7.87 0.14 -18.75
CA VAL A 63 9.16 -0.08 -18.09
C VAL A 63 10.10 1.09 -18.38
N THR A 64 10.38 1.90 -17.36
CA THR A 64 11.23 3.09 -17.49
C THR A 64 12.72 2.81 -17.27
N GLY A 65 13.07 1.61 -16.80
CA GLY A 65 14.43 1.17 -16.52
C GLY A 65 14.47 -0.31 -16.11
N VAL A 66 15.64 -0.82 -15.76
CA VAL A 66 15.78 -2.23 -15.33
C VAL A 66 14.95 -2.46 -14.07
N LEU A 67 14.14 -3.52 -14.08
CA LEU A 67 13.38 -3.96 -12.91
C LEU A 67 14.30 -4.79 -12.00
N GLU A 68 14.66 -4.21 -10.84
CA GLU A 68 15.49 -4.87 -9.82
C GLU A 68 14.78 -4.80 -8.47
N ALA A 69 14.47 -5.97 -7.90
CA ALA A 69 13.84 -6.03 -6.59
C ALA A 69 14.78 -5.52 -5.47
N PRO A 70 14.25 -4.89 -4.40
CA PRO A 70 12.84 -4.53 -4.21
C PRO A 70 12.41 -3.44 -5.20
N LEU A 71 11.23 -3.59 -5.80
CA LEU A 71 10.64 -2.59 -6.68
C LEU A 71 10.17 -1.36 -5.88
N GLY A 72 9.98 -0.23 -6.58
CA GLY A 72 9.52 1.01 -5.93
C GLY A 72 10.57 1.71 -5.04
N ARG A 73 11.86 1.52 -5.31
CA ARG A 73 12.95 2.15 -4.53
C ARG A 73 12.80 3.66 -4.52
N GLY A 74 12.79 4.25 -3.32
CA GLY A 74 12.72 5.70 -3.11
C GLY A 74 11.31 6.26 -2.90
N ILE A 75 10.26 5.43 -2.98
CA ILE A 75 8.90 5.82 -2.64
C ILE A 75 8.34 4.99 -1.47
N ASN A 76 7.30 5.52 -0.82
CA ASN A 76 6.37 4.72 -0.04
C ASN A 76 4.94 5.14 -0.38
N LEU A 77 4.01 4.20 -0.29
CA LEU A 77 2.59 4.47 -0.43
C LEU A 77 1.97 4.64 0.96
N GLN A 78 1.70 5.88 1.35
CA GLN A 78 0.94 6.14 2.57
C GLN A 78 -0.54 5.89 2.32
N ILE A 79 -1.13 4.96 3.07
CA ILE A 79 -2.54 4.59 3.00
C ILE A 79 -3.15 4.82 4.37
N ALA A 80 -4.13 5.72 4.42
CA ALA A 80 -4.93 5.95 5.62
C ALA A 80 -5.92 4.79 5.79
N VAL A 81 -6.01 4.26 7.01
CA VAL A 81 -6.94 3.19 7.40
C VAL A 81 -7.60 3.54 8.72
N ASP A 82 -8.82 3.04 8.92
CA ASP A 82 -9.55 3.26 10.17
C ASP A 82 -8.82 2.67 11.38
N LEU A 83 -8.32 1.44 11.25
CA LEU A 83 -7.60 0.73 12.28
C LEU A 83 -6.42 -0.05 11.70
N VAL A 84 -5.22 0.15 12.25
CA VAL A 84 -4.03 -0.64 11.87
C VAL A 84 -4.01 -2.03 12.52
N GLU A 85 -4.67 -2.19 13.67
CA GLU A 85 -4.62 -3.40 14.48
C GLU A 85 -5.11 -4.67 13.75
N PRO A 86 -6.26 -4.66 13.03
CA PRO A 86 -6.70 -5.85 12.29
C PRO A 86 -5.73 -6.25 11.17
N ILE A 87 -5.05 -5.29 10.55
CA ILE A 87 -4.05 -5.56 9.50
C ILE A 87 -2.82 -6.22 10.12
N LEU A 88 -2.33 -5.68 11.24
CA LEU A 88 -1.21 -6.25 11.99
C LEU A 88 -1.48 -7.70 12.42
N GLN A 89 -2.71 -8.00 12.86
CA GLN A 89 -3.11 -9.36 13.24
C GLN A 89 -3.07 -10.34 12.06
N ARG A 90 -3.53 -9.91 10.87
CA ARG A 90 -3.46 -10.75 9.66
C ARG A 90 -2.03 -10.94 9.16
N LEU A 91 -1.20 -9.92 9.21
CA LEU A 91 0.23 -10.04 8.88
C LEU A 91 0.95 -10.98 9.86
N ALA A 92 0.68 -10.85 11.16
CA ALA A 92 1.28 -11.68 12.19
C ALA A 92 0.87 -13.16 12.10
N SER A 93 -0.37 -13.45 11.70
CA SER A 93 -0.86 -14.84 11.59
C SER A 93 -0.13 -15.67 10.53
N VAL A 94 0.46 -15.01 9.53
CA VAL A 94 1.31 -15.62 8.49
C VAL A 94 2.79 -15.27 8.65
N GLN A 95 3.16 -14.62 9.77
CA GLN A 95 4.53 -14.18 10.07
C GLN A 95 5.14 -13.28 8.99
N TRP A 96 4.32 -12.44 8.35
CA TRP A 96 4.80 -11.49 7.33
C TRP A 96 5.71 -10.44 7.98
N PRO A 97 6.92 -10.19 7.44
CA PRO A 97 7.86 -9.28 8.06
C PRO A 97 7.40 -7.82 7.94
N LEU A 98 7.48 -7.09 9.05
CA LEU A 98 7.33 -5.63 9.03
C LEU A 98 8.67 -4.98 8.70
N PHE A 99 8.66 -4.01 7.79
CA PHE A 99 9.82 -3.15 7.53
C PHE A 99 10.08 -2.21 8.72
N ARG A 100 9.00 -1.71 9.33
CA ARG A 100 9.01 -0.98 10.60
C ARG A 100 7.83 -1.42 11.45
N THR A 101 8.08 -1.70 12.73
CA THR A 101 7.05 -2.04 13.71
C THR A 101 6.06 -0.89 13.91
N CYS A 102 4.90 -1.21 14.48
CA CYS A 102 3.87 -0.21 14.75
C CYS A 102 4.29 0.75 15.87
N GLU A 103 4.24 2.06 15.59
CA GLU A 103 4.63 3.13 16.51
C GLU A 103 3.59 4.26 16.46
N GLU A 104 3.46 4.98 17.58
CA GLU A 104 2.78 6.27 17.60
C GLU A 104 3.78 7.38 17.36
N VAL A 105 3.57 8.16 16.30
CA VAL A 105 4.45 9.24 15.88
C VAL A 105 3.65 10.53 15.76
N TRP A 106 4.25 11.63 16.22
CA TRP A 106 3.69 12.97 16.09
C TRP A 106 4.60 13.78 15.18
N TYR A 107 4.08 14.14 14.00
CA TYR A 107 4.82 14.91 13.01
C TYR A 107 4.40 16.36 13.05
N ARG A 108 5.37 17.28 13.14
CA ARG A 108 5.10 18.71 12.98
C ARG A 108 4.59 18.99 11.56
N ALA A 109 3.39 19.54 11.47
CA ALA A 109 2.81 20.15 10.28
C ALA A 109 2.54 21.63 10.61
N ASP A 110 3.44 22.51 10.19
CA ASP A 110 3.40 23.94 10.53
C ASP A 110 3.28 24.20 12.05
N SER A 111 2.16 24.74 12.49
CA SER A 111 1.88 25.07 13.90
C SER A 111 1.19 23.96 14.69
N VAL A 112 0.89 22.83 14.05
CA VAL A 112 0.28 21.66 14.69
C VAL A 112 1.20 20.45 14.60
N GLU A 113 0.97 19.47 15.46
CA GLU A 113 1.48 18.12 15.31
C GLU A 113 0.34 17.21 14.88
N VAL A 114 0.53 16.46 13.81
CA VAL A 114 -0.38 15.41 13.34
C VAL A 114 0.07 14.09 13.95
N GLY A 115 -0.80 13.49 14.77
CA GLY A 115 -0.57 12.22 15.42
C GLY A 115 -1.00 11.07 14.52
N GLN A 116 -0.15 10.06 14.41
CA GLN A 116 -0.39 8.88 13.60
C GLN A 116 0.08 7.64 14.35
N ARG A 117 -0.75 6.59 14.35
CA ARG A 117 -0.29 5.24 14.64
C ARG A 117 0.02 4.59 13.31
N GLU A 118 1.26 4.21 13.10
CA GLU A 118 1.76 3.79 11.78
C GLU A 118 2.69 2.60 11.85
N PHE A 119 2.73 1.83 10.76
CA PHE A 119 3.74 0.80 10.53
C PHE A 119 4.08 0.72 9.04
N LEU A 120 5.19 0.07 8.71
CA LEU A 120 5.61 -0.13 7.33
C LEU A 120 5.80 -1.61 7.04
N VAL A 121 5.35 -2.03 5.86
CA VAL A 121 5.46 -3.39 5.35
C VAL A 121 5.82 -3.35 3.87
N GLN A 122 6.57 -4.34 3.40
CA GLN A 122 6.80 -4.53 1.97
C GLN A 122 5.81 -5.54 1.41
N ASP A 123 5.29 -5.27 0.22
CA ASP A 123 4.55 -6.26 -0.56
C ASP A 123 5.51 -7.32 -1.15
N PRO A 124 5.02 -8.35 -1.87
CA PRO A 124 5.86 -9.44 -2.38
C PRO A 124 7.02 -8.97 -3.28
N ASP A 125 6.83 -7.89 -4.03
CA ASP A 125 7.82 -7.35 -4.97
C ASP A 125 8.72 -6.26 -4.34
N GLY A 126 8.39 -5.84 -3.11
CA GLY A 126 9.21 -4.93 -2.30
C GLY A 126 8.69 -3.50 -2.23
N TYR A 127 7.52 -3.19 -2.80
CA TYR A 127 6.90 -1.88 -2.69
C TYR A 127 6.62 -1.56 -1.23
N LEU A 128 7.08 -0.40 -0.77
CA LEU A 128 6.96 0.00 0.63
C LEU A 128 5.59 0.61 0.91
N VAL A 129 4.78 -0.07 1.72
CA VAL A 129 3.43 0.33 2.11
C VAL A 129 3.45 0.87 3.54
N ARG A 130 3.03 2.12 3.74
CA ARG A 130 2.93 2.80 5.05
C ARG A 130 1.46 2.92 5.43
N LEU A 131 1.02 2.13 6.39
CA LEU A 131 -0.36 2.12 6.86
C LEU A 131 -0.47 3.08 8.04
N VAL A 132 -1.46 3.98 7.98
CA VAL A 132 -1.60 5.07 8.93
C VAL A 132 -3.02 5.12 9.48
N GLN A 133 -3.13 5.06 10.80
CA GLN A 133 -4.34 5.40 11.55
C GLN A 133 -4.16 6.79 12.17
N SER A 134 -5.11 7.70 11.93
CA SER A 134 -5.06 9.05 12.51
C SER A 134 -5.31 9.03 14.02
N LEU A 135 -4.49 9.76 14.77
CA LEU A 135 -4.68 10.05 16.20
C LEU A 135 -5.19 11.49 16.44
N GLY A 136 -5.48 12.22 15.36
CA GLY A 136 -5.88 13.63 15.39
C GLY A 136 -4.70 14.60 15.39
N GLU A 137 -5.00 15.86 15.72
CA GLU A 137 -4.04 16.97 15.71
C GLU A 137 -3.93 17.60 17.10
N ARG A 138 -2.75 18.14 17.43
CA ARG A 138 -2.51 18.94 18.64
C ARG A 138 -1.65 20.16 18.32
N ALA A 139 -1.69 21.20 19.15
CA ALA A 139 -0.80 22.34 19.00
C ALA A 139 0.67 21.93 19.23
N CYS A 140 1.61 22.48 18.45
CA CYS A 140 3.04 22.26 18.70
C CYS A 140 3.42 22.71 20.11
N ARG A 141 4.20 21.89 20.81
CA ARG A 141 4.91 22.35 22.01
C ARG A 141 5.98 23.35 21.55
N LEU A 142 5.81 24.61 21.97
CA LEU A 142 6.82 25.68 21.83
C LEU A 142 8.10 25.32 22.57
#